data_AF-F8Q4E5-F1
#
_entry.id   AF-F8Q4E5-F1
#
_cell.length_a   1.000
_cell.length_b   1.000
_cell.length_c   1.000
_cell.angle_alpha   90.00
_cell.angle_beta   90.00
_cell.angle_gamma   90.00
#
_symmetry.space_group_name_H-M   'P 1'
#
loop_
_entity.id
_entity.type
_entity.pdbx_description
1 polymer ?
#
loop_
_entity_poly.entity_id
_entity_poly.type
_entity_poly.pdbx_seq_one_letter_code
_entity_poly.pdbx_strand_id
1 'polypeptide(L)'
;MSTEDLIALRIRQLEKRQDDLQQAALTIRKTRLRSKAQFEKLYARRMFKNEYQPGELVLVRNTQVEKELDRKAKPRYNGPYEVVRRTKGGSYVLKEMDGSVSRRGIAAFRLLPYFNRHSMPLLDE
;
A
#
# COMPACT_ATOMS: atom_id res chain seq x y z
N MET A 1 31.97 -17.80 19.25
CA MET A 1 31.72 -19.03 18.45
C MET A 1 33.05 -19.50 17.91
N SER A 2 33.45 -20.69 18.31
CA SER A 2 34.66 -21.36 17.81
C SER A 2 34.37 -22.06 16.47
N THR A 3 35.42 -22.53 15.79
CA THR A 3 35.28 -23.36 14.59
C THR A 3 34.55 -24.67 14.88
N GLU A 4 34.76 -25.23 16.07
CA GLU A 4 34.10 -26.45 16.54
C GLU A 4 32.59 -26.25 16.68
N ASP A 5 32.15 -25.11 17.23
CA ASP A 5 30.73 -24.75 17.35
C ASP A 5 30.05 -24.70 15.96
N LEU A 6 30.74 -24.13 14.97
CA LEU A 6 30.23 -24.04 13.60
C LEU A 6 30.08 -25.42 12.94
N ILE A 7 31.06 -26.30 13.13
CA ILE A 7 31.03 -27.67 12.60
C ILE A 7 29.88 -28.46 13.26
N ALA A 8 29.72 -28.36 14.59
CA ALA A 8 28.64 -29.03 15.31
C ALA A 8 27.25 -28.55 14.85
N LEU A 9 27.06 -27.24 14.68
CA LEU A 9 25.81 -26.69 14.13
C LEU A 9 25.56 -27.15 12.70
N ARG A 10 26.60 -27.25 11.87
CA ARG A 10 26.49 -27.73 10.49
C ARG A 10 26.09 -29.20 10.42
N ILE A 11 26.68 -30.04 11.27
CA ILE A 11 26.31 -31.46 11.38
C ILE A 11 24.83 -31.57 11.76
N ARG A 12 24.39 -30.86 12.80
CA ARG A 12 22.98 -30.84 13.23
C ARG A 12 22.01 -30.40 12.12
N GLN A 13 22.39 -29.41 11.31
CA GLN A 13 21.59 -28.98 10.16
C GLN A 13 21.47 -30.09 9.09
N LEU A 14 22.54 -30.83 8.83
CA LEU A 14 22.56 -31.90 7.84
C LEU A 14 21.73 -33.12 8.27
N GLU A 15 21.70 -33.41 9.58
CA GLU A 15 20.89 -34.49 10.16
C GLU A 15 19.38 -34.30 9.98
N LYS A 16 18.90 -33.06 9.77
CA LYS A 16 17.49 -32.73 9.48
C LYS A 16 16.49 -33.40 10.45
N ARG A 17 16.82 -33.43 11.74
CA ARG A 17 15.96 -33.98 12.79
C ARG A 17 14.58 -33.31 12.74
N GLN A 18 13.51 -34.09 12.94
CA GLN A 18 12.15 -33.58 12.85
C GLN A 18 11.88 -32.44 13.83
N ASP A 19 12.41 -32.54 15.05
CA ASP A 19 12.26 -31.51 16.08
C ASP A 19 12.89 -30.18 15.65
N ASP A 20 14.10 -30.22 15.08
CA ASP A 20 14.81 -29.02 14.61
C ASP A 20 14.06 -28.36 13.44
N LEU A 21 13.47 -29.15 12.54
CA LEU A 21 12.62 -28.65 11.46
C LEU A 21 11.34 -27.99 11.99
N GLN A 22 10.70 -28.59 12.99
CA GLN A 22 9.51 -28.01 13.62
C GLN A 22 9.85 -26.68 14.32
N GLN A 23 10.95 -26.63 15.08
CA GLN A 23 11.41 -25.40 15.73
C GLN A 23 11.76 -24.30 14.72
N ALA A 24 12.42 -24.66 13.61
CA ALA A 24 12.69 -23.71 12.53
C ALA A 24 11.39 -23.18 11.91
N ALA A 25 10.42 -24.05 11.63
CA ALA A 25 9.12 -23.65 11.08
C ALA A 25 8.36 -22.70 12.02
N LEU A 26 8.34 -23.01 13.32
CA LEU A 26 7.73 -22.14 14.35
C LEU A 26 8.41 -20.78 14.41
N THR A 27 9.74 -20.76 14.36
CA THR A 27 10.55 -19.53 14.36
C THR A 27 10.23 -18.67 13.14
N ILE A 28 10.20 -19.27 11.95
CA ILE A 28 9.84 -18.58 10.71
C ILE A 28 8.43 -18.01 10.80
N ARG A 29 7.46 -18.79 11.29
CA ARG A 29 6.07 -18.34 11.47
C ARG A 29 6.01 -17.14 12.41
N LYS A 30 6.67 -17.20 13.56
CA LYS A 30 6.73 -16.11 14.55
C LYS A 30 7.35 -14.85 13.95
N THR A 31 8.46 -14.99 13.21
CA THR A 31 9.13 -13.87 12.55
C THR A 31 8.25 -13.24 11.47
N ARG A 32 7.56 -14.05 10.65
CA ARG A 32 6.61 -13.56 9.65
C ARG A 32 5.46 -12.78 10.27
N LEU A 33 4.87 -13.30 11.36
CA LEU A 33 3.80 -12.61 12.07
C LEU A 33 4.27 -11.29 12.68
N ARG A 34 5.48 -11.26 13.26
CA ARG A 34 6.08 -10.02 13.78
C ARG A 34 6.31 -8.99 12.68
N SER A 35 6.88 -9.42 11.55
CA SER A 35 7.11 -8.54 10.40
C SER A 35 5.79 -7.98 9.84
N LYS A 36 4.75 -8.82 9.74
CA LYS A 36 3.39 -8.38 9.37
C LYS A 36 2.88 -7.31 10.34
N ALA A 37 2.93 -7.56 11.65
CA ALA A 37 2.44 -6.61 12.64
C ALA A 37 3.21 -5.27 12.60
N GLN A 38 4.53 -5.33 12.38
CA GLN A 38 5.36 -4.14 12.21
C GLN A 38 4.95 -3.36 10.95
N PHE A 39 4.71 -4.06 9.84
CA PHE A 39 4.23 -3.46 8.60
C PHE A 39 2.87 -2.79 8.80
N GLU A 40 1.90 -3.49 9.39
CA GLU A 40 0.57 -2.94 9.68
C GLU A 40 0.66 -1.69 10.56
N LYS A 41 1.52 -1.69 11.58
CA LYS A 41 1.75 -0.51 12.44
C LYS A 41 2.34 0.67 11.65
N LEU A 42 3.37 0.44 10.85
CA LEU A 42 4.04 1.49 10.07
C LEU A 42 3.14 2.09 8.98
N TYR A 43 2.32 1.26 8.36
CA TYR A 43 1.47 1.66 7.24
C TYR A 43 -0.01 1.75 7.58
N ALA A 44 -0.38 1.78 8.88
CA ALA A 44 -1.77 1.86 9.32
C ALA A 44 -2.54 2.99 8.62
N ARG A 45 -1.95 4.19 8.55
CA ARG A 45 -2.54 5.37 7.88
C ARG A 45 -2.68 5.20 6.36
N ARG A 46 -1.87 4.35 5.73
CA ARG A 46 -1.89 4.08 4.29
C ARG A 46 -2.83 2.92 3.94
N MET A 47 -2.93 1.92 4.81
CA MET A 47 -3.79 0.75 4.65
C MET A 47 -5.25 1.05 4.99
N PHE A 48 -5.49 1.87 6.01
CA PHE A 48 -6.82 2.34 6.38
C PHE A 48 -7.08 3.68 5.71
N LYS A 49 -7.33 3.63 4.40
CA LYS A 49 -8.06 4.72 3.79
C LYS A 49 -9.53 4.36 3.76
N ASN A 50 -10.33 5.19 4.44
CA ASN A 50 -11.78 5.10 4.40
C ASN A 50 -12.27 5.07 2.95
N GLU A 51 -13.42 4.44 2.75
CA GLU A 51 -14.11 4.49 1.47
C GLU A 51 -14.48 5.94 1.16
N TYR A 52 -14.17 6.40 -0.05
CA TYR A 52 -14.53 7.75 -0.44
C TYR A 52 -16.03 7.86 -0.59
N GLN A 53 -16.61 8.88 0.03
CA GLN A 53 -18.02 9.16 -0.14
C GLN A 53 -18.28 9.91 -1.46
N PRO A 54 -19.47 9.77 -2.06
CA PRO A 54 -19.92 10.66 -3.12
C PRO A 54 -19.74 12.13 -2.71
N GLY A 55 -19.21 12.96 -3.60
CA GLY A 55 -18.91 14.37 -3.34
C GLY A 55 -17.48 14.66 -2.87
N GLU A 56 -16.72 13.64 -2.44
CA GLU A 56 -15.32 13.86 -2.06
C GLU A 56 -14.43 14.13 -3.26
N LEU A 57 -13.51 15.08 -3.09
CA LEU A 57 -12.49 15.39 -4.10
C LEU A 57 -11.30 14.45 -3.97
N VAL A 58 -10.88 13.90 -5.11
CA VAL A 58 -9.78 12.93 -5.21
C VAL A 58 -8.85 13.26 -6.37
N LEU A 59 -7.59 12.89 -6.19
CA LEU A 59 -6.56 12.85 -7.23
C LEU A 59 -6.43 11.43 -7.77
N VAL A 60 -6.19 11.30 -9.08
CA VAL A 60 -5.99 10.03 -9.74
C VAL A 60 -4.53 9.84 -10.11
N ARG A 61 -3.89 8.81 -9.57
CA ARG A 61 -2.52 8.42 -9.90
C ARG A 61 -2.42 7.98 -11.36
N ASN A 62 -1.52 8.60 -12.11
CA ASN A 62 -1.24 8.28 -13.51
C ASN A 62 -0.27 7.09 -13.61
N THR A 63 -0.83 5.88 -13.57
CA THR A 63 -0.05 4.62 -13.59
C THR A 63 0.69 4.36 -14.89
N GLN A 64 0.28 5.01 -15.99
CA GLN A 64 0.97 4.89 -17.28
C GLN A 64 2.29 5.66 -17.22
N VAL A 65 2.23 6.92 -16.83
CA VAL A 65 3.41 7.80 -16.68
C VAL A 65 4.44 7.21 -15.72
N GLU A 66 4.04 6.57 -14.62
CA GLU A 66 5.00 6.03 -13.65
C GLU A 66 5.92 4.93 -14.22
N LYS A 67 5.49 4.25 -15.28
CA LYS A 67 6.26 3.19 -15.95
C LYS A 67 7.17 3.73 -17.05
N GLU A 68 7.03 4.99 -17.43
CA GLU A 68 7.78 5.61 -18.52
C GLU A 68 9.18 6.06 -18.06
N LEU A 69 10.13 6.10 -18.99
CA LEU A 69 11.52 6.51 -18.71
C LEU A 69 11.64 8.03 -18.46
N ASP A 70 10.75 8.83 -19.06
CA ASP A 70 10.70 10.29 -18.95
C ASP A 70 9.73 10.78 -17.87
N ARG A 71 9.25 9.88 -17.00
CA ARG A 71 8.26 10.14 -15.94
C ARG A 71 8.55 11.32 -15.01
N LYS A 72 9.83 11.73 -14.91
CA LYS A 72 10.24 12.85 -14.04
C LYS A 72 9.66 14.18 -14.48
N ALA A 73 9.40 14.36 -15.78
CA ALA A 73 8.88 15.61 -16.34
C ALA A 73 7.34 15.63 -16.45
N LYS A 74 6.66 14.53 -16.15
CA LYS A 74 5.21 14.36 -16.36
C LYS A 74 4.43 14.44 -15.05
N PRO A 75 3.16 14.92 -15.08
CA PRO A 75 2.33 14.97 -13.88
C PRO A 75 2.05 13.55 -13.37
N ARG A 76 2.35 13.32 -12.09
CA ARG A 76 2.13 12.02 -11.43
C ARG A 76 0.66 11.78 -11.09
N TYR A 77 -0.08 12.85 -10.82
CA TYR A 77 -1.49 12.80 -10.44
C TYR A 77 -2.29 13.72 -11.36
N ASN A 78 -3.47 13.26 -11.75
CA ASN A 78 -4.45 14.01 -12.52
C ASN A 78 -5.60 14.45 -11.60
N GLY A 79 -6.32 15.49 -12.01
CA GLY A 79 -7.46 16.01 -11.26
C GLY A 79 -7.08 17.14 -10.30
N PRO A 80 -8.08 17.75 -9.66
CA PRO A 80 -9.09 17.07 -8.85
C PRO A 80 -10.29 16.51 -9.62
N TYR A 81 -10.84 15.40 -9.13
CA TYR A 81 -12.09 14.79 -9.57
C TYR A 81 -13.03 14.64 -8.37
N GLU A 82 -14.33 14.62 -8.60
CA GLU A 82 -15.32 14.33 -7.56
C GLU A 82 -15.78 12.87 -7.66
N VAL A 83 -15.89 12.19 -6.52
CA VAL A 83 -16.42 10.83 -6.45
C VAL A 83 -17.93 10.86 -6.69
N VAL A 84 -18.41 10.06 -7.65
CA VAL A 84 -19.85 9.90 -7.89
C VAL A 84 -20.40 8.74 -7.09
N ARG A 85 -19.74 7.57 -7.17
CA ARG A 85 -20.12 6.36 -6.43
C ARG A 85 -19.03 5.30 -6.48
N ARG A 86 -19.10 4.36 -5.54
CA ARG A 86 -18.34 3.10 -5.58
C ARG A 86 -19.14 2.01 -6.31
N THR A 87 -18.46 1.17 -7.09
CA THR A 87 -19.03 -0.01 -7.73
C THR A 87 -18.96 -1.22 -6.79
N LYS A 88 -19.76 -2.26 -7.07
CA LYS A 88 -19.70 -3.53 -6.31
C LYS A 88 -18.31 -4.18 -6.33
N GLY A 89 -17.51 -3.93 -7.38
CA GLY A 89 -16.12 -4.42 -7.51
C GLY A 89 -15.07 -3.54 -6.81
N GLY A 90 -15.48 -2.51 -6.08
CA GLY A 90 -14.58 -1.64 -5.31
C GLY A 90 -13.86 -0.56 -6.13
N SER A 91 -14.18 -0.40 -7.41
CA SER A 91 -13.74 0.75 -8.21
C SER A 91 -14.67 1.95 -8.02
N TYR A 92 -14.21 3.14 -8.34
CA TYR A 92 -14.97 4.39 -8.20
C TYR A 92 -15.28 4.99 -9.56
N VAL A 93 -16.52 5.44 -9.73
CA VAL A 93 -16.90 6.31 -10.84
C VAL A 93 -16.63 7.74 -10.38
N LEU A 94 -15.88 8.47 -11.18
CA LEU A 94 -15.51 9.86 -10.91
C LEU A 94 -16.14 10.77 -11.95
N LYS A 95 -16.35 12.02 -11.59
CA LYS A 95 -16.65 13.10 -12.53
C LYS A 95 -15.59 14.18 -12.47
N GLU A 96 -15.38 14.84 -13.59
CA GLU A 96 -14.59 16.06 -13.67
C GLU A 96 -15.35 17.23 -13.06
N MET A 97 -14.64 18.34 -12.82
CA MET A 97 -15.20 19.54 -12.19
C MET A 97 -16.26 20.24 -13.06
N ASP A 98 -16.26 19.97 -14.36
CA ASP A 98 -17.29 20.41 -15.32
C ASP A 98 -18.56 19.54 -15.29
N GLY A 99 -18.56 18.46 -14.49
CA GLY A 99 -19.66 17.50 -14.39
C GLY A 99 -19.54 16.28 -15.33
N SER A 100 -18.51 16.22 -16.18
CA SER A 100 -18.29 15.11 -17.11
C SER A 100 -17.96 13.82 -16.37
N VAL A 101 -18.81 12.79 -16.50
CA VAL A 101 -18.64 11.51 -15.78
C VAL A 101 -17.70 10.57 -16.54
N SER A 102 -16.72 10.01 -15.84
CA SER A 102 -15.82 9.00 -16.40
C SER A 102 -16.57 7.71 -16.75
N ARG A 103 -16.40 7.25 -17.99
CA ARG A 103 -17.01 6.01 -18.49
C ARG A 103 -16.45 4.75 -17.82
N ARG A 104 -15.23 4.81 -17.26
CA ARG A 104 -14.54 3.66 -16.65
C ARG A 104 -14.42 3.86 -15.15
N GLY A 105 -14.59 2.79 -14.39
CA GLY A 105 -14.30 2.79 -12.96
C GLY A 105 -12.79 2.87 -12.71
N ILE A 106 -12.37 3.72 -11.78
CA ILE A 106 -10.99 3.85 -11.34
C ILE A 106 -10.75 3.00 -10.09
N ALA A 107 -9.69 2.20 -10.10
CA ALA A 107 -9.34 1.35 -8.96
C ALA A 107 -9.00 2.18 -7.71
N ALA A 108 -9.48 1.75 -6.54
CA ALA A 108 -9.32 2.47 -5.27
C ALA A 108 -7.86 2.82 -4.95
N PHE A 109 -6.90 1.92 -5.23
CA PHE A 109 -5.47 2.14 -4.94
C PHE A 109 -4.83 3.27 -5.77
N ARG A 110 -5.49 3.74 -6.83
CA ARG A 110 -5.05 4.88 -7.65
C ARG A 110 -5.55 6.21 -7.11
N LEU A 111 -6.49 6.21 -6.17
CA LEU A 111 -7.10 7.44 -5.66
C LEU A 111 -6.32 7.97 -4.46
N LEU A 112 -6.12 9.28 -4.42
CA LEU A 112 -5.59 10.03 -3.29
C LEU A 112 -6.59 11.13 -2.89
N PRO A 113 -6.63 11.57 -1.62
CA PRO A 113 -7.59 12.59 -1.21
C PRO A 113 -7.08 13.93 -1.71
N TYR A 114 -7.98 14.77 -2.23
CA TYR A 114 -7.63 16.13 -2.58
C TYR A 114 -8.11 17.07 -1.47
N PHE A 115 -7.17 17.75 -0.82
CA PHE A 115 -7.47 18.79 0.16
C PHE A 115 -7.32 20.15 -0.52
N ASN A 116 -8.39 20.95 -0.50
CA ASN A 116 -8.33 22.31 -1.00
C ASN A 116 -7.41 23.13 -0.07
N ARG A 117 -6.58 24.02 -0.65
CA ARG A 117 -5.71 24.93 0.10
C ARG A 117 -6.47 25.76 1.13
N HIS A 118 -7.72 26.13 0.85
CA HIS A 118 -8.56 26.90 1.76
C HIS A 118 -9.21 26.07 2.88
N SER A 119 -9.18 24.74 2.76
CA SER A 119 -9.78 23.82 3.74
C SER A 119 -8.77 23.22 4.73
N MET A 120 -7.49 23.54 4.56
CA MET A 120 -6.42 22.98 5.39
C MET A 120 -6.09 23.99 6.49
N PRO A 121 -6.19 23.64 7.79
CA PRO A 121 -5.61 24.47 8.83
C PRO A 121 -4.11 24.55 8.54
N LEU A 122 -3.57 25.77 8.48
CA LEU A 122 -2.14 25.99 8.50
C LEU A 122 -1.60 25.21 9.69
N LEU A 123 -0.56 24.39 9.49
CA LEU A 123 0.10 23.72 10.60
C LEU A 123 0.57 24.82 11.55
N ASP A 124 -0.01 24.87 12.76
CA ASP A 124 0.44 25.78 13.81
C ASP A 124 1.96 25.58 14.00
N GLU A 125 2.72 26.67 13.93
CA GLU A 125 4.19 26.72 14.04
C GLU A 125 4.72 26.23 15.40
#